data_AF-A0A353PZG2-F1
#
_entry.id   AF-A0A353PZG2-F1
#
_cell.length_a   1.000
_cell.length_b   1.000
_cell.length_c   1.000
_cell.angle_alpha   90.00
_cell.angle_beta   90.00
_cell.angle_gamma   90.00
#
_symmetry.space_group_name_H-M   'P 1'
#
loop_
_entity.id
_entity.type
_entity.pdbx_description
1 polymer ?
#
loop_
_entity_poly.entity_id
_entity_poly.type
_entity_poly.pdbx_seq_one_letter_code
_entity_poly.pdbx_strand_id
1 'polypeptide(L)' 'LVNRNKMIKSYNGCDGLKTGFTEKSKYCISSTAKRNNIRFISVIMGAPSWKERNAMAGRLLD' A
#
# COMPACT_ATOMS: atom_id res chain seq x y z
N LEU A 1 18.16 -8.41 -1.20
CA LEU A 1 17.35 -7.24 -0.77
C LEU A 1 15.86 -7.61 -0.85
N VAL A 2 15.10 -7.53 0.23
CA VAL A 2 13.65 -7.88 0.25
C VAL A 2 12.81 -6.63 0.52
N ASN A 3 11.95 -6.26 -0.43
CA ASN A 3 11.03 -5.15 -0.27
C ASN A 3 9.86 -5.56 0.65
N ARG A 4 9.62 -4.80 1.73
CA ARG A 4 8.53 -5.03 2.70
C ARG A 4 7.15 -4.70 2.10
N ASN A 5 7.11 -3.94 1.00
CA ASN A 5 5.87 -3.60 0.32
C ASN A 5 5.38 -4.79 -0.53
N LYS A 6 4.56 -5.64 0.09
CA LYS A 6 3.94 -6.79 -0.58
C LYS A 6 3.00 -6.38 -1.73
N MET A 7 2.50 -5.14 -1.77
CA MET A 7 1.62 -4.66 -2.83
C MET A 7 2.31 -4.65 -4.20
N ILE A 8 3.63 -4.42 -4.25
CA ILE A 8 4.40 -4.46 -5.51
C ILE A 8 4.33 -5.85 -6.17
N LYS A 9 4.20 -6.92 -5.38
CA LYS A 9 4.06 -8.29 -5.89
C LYS A 9 2.60 -8.69 -6.10
N SER A 10 1.68 -8.11 -5.33
CA SER A 10 0.28 -8.56 -5.25
C SER A 10 -0.69 -7.72 -6.10
N TYR A 11 -0.35 -6.49 -6.48
CA TYR A 11 -1.25 -5.58 -7.19
C TYR A 11 -0.63 -5.17 -8.54
N ASN A 12 -1.33 -5.46 -9.63
CA ASN A 12 -0.83 -5.20 -10.98
C ASN A 12 -0.73 -3.68 -11.24
N GLY A 13 0.43 -3.24 -11.73
CA GLY A 13 0.71 -1.82 -11.91
C GLY A 13 1.10 -1.07 -10.64
N CYS A 14 1.20 -1.72 -9.47
CA CYS A 14 1.71 -1.10 -8.25
C CYS A 14 3.23 -0.94 -8.31
N ASP A 15 3.71 0.30 -8.23
CA ASP A 15 5.14 0.64 -8.39
C ASP A 15 5.80 1.19 -7.12
N GLY A 16 5.08 1.30 -5.99
CA GLY A 16 5.62 1.92 -4.76
C GLY A 16 4.61 2.00 -3.61
N LEU A 17 4.85 2.74 -2.51
CA LEU A 17 5.88 3.75 -2.23
C LEU A 17 6.62 3.52 -0.88
N LYS A 18 5.91 3.37 0.24
CA LYS A 18 6.51 3.09 1.56
C LYS A 18 5.52 2.46 2.52
N THR A 19 6.01 1.57 3.39
CA THR A 19 5.28 1.04 4.54
C THR A 19 5.84 1.61 5.83
N GLY A 20 4.99 1.88 6.81
CA GLY A 20 5.39 2.39 8.13
C GLY A 20 4.68 1.61 9.24
N PHE A 21 5.37 1.39 10.35
CA PHE A 21 4.78 0.81 11.55
C PHE A 21 5.47 1.39 12.79
N THR A 22 4.66 1.88 13.72
CA THR A 22 5.05 2.17 15.10
C THR A 22 3.91 1.73 16.01
N GLU A 23 4.18 1.50 17.29
CA GLU A 23 3.13 1.10 18.23
C GLU A 23 2.01 2.15 18.35
N LYS A 24 2.37 3.45 18.29
CA LYS A 24 1.42 4.57 18.35
C LYS A 24 0.65 4.80 17.04
N SER A 25 1.33 4.68 15.89
CA SER A 25 0.73 4.99 14.56
C SER A 25 0.11 3.76 13.88
N LYS A 26 0.28 2.57 14.46
CA LYS A 26 -0.13 1.27 13.90
C LYS A 26 0.39 1.08 12.47
N TYR A 27 -0.32 0.33 11.62
CA TYR A 27 0.13 -0.01 10.28
C TYR A 27 -0.25 1.05 9.25
N CYS A 28 0.75 1.69 8.65
CA CYS A 28 0.59 2.68 7.58
C CYS A 28 1.19 2.21 6.25
N ILE A 29 0.62 2.64 5.13
CA ILE A 29 1.16 2.44 3.79
C ILE A 29 0.79 3.61 2.88
N SER A 30 1.75 4.01 2.06
CA SER A 30 1.52 4.79 0.85
C SER A 30 1.81 3.86 -0.33
N SER A 31 0.79 3.61 -1.14
CA SER A 31 0.85 2.77 -2.33
C SER A 31 0.51 3.59 -3.56
N THR A 32 1.17 3.30 -4.67
CA THR A 32 0.92 3.93 -5.97
C THR A 32 0.74 2.85 -7.02
N ALA A 33 -0.20 3.06 -7.93
CA ALA A 33 -0.37 2.22 -9.09
C ALA A 33 -0.62 3.04 -10.36
N LYS A 34 -0.04 2.62 -11.49
CA LYS A 34 -0.27 3.25 -12.80
C LYS A 34 -1.04 2.30 -13.71
N ARG A 35 -2.17 2.76 -14.26
CA ARG A 35 -3.01 2.01 -15.22
C ARG A 35 -3.48 2.96 -16.32
N ASN A 36 -3.35 2.57 -17.58
CA ASN A 36 -3.78 3.35 -18.76
C ASN A 36 -3.31 4.82 -18.75
N ASN A 37 -2.03 5.04 -18.38
CA ASN A 37 -1.42 6.36 -18.22
C ASN A 37 -1.99 7.26 -17.10
N ILE A 38 -2.90 6.74 -16.28
CA ILE A 38 -3.41 7.39 -15.07
C ILE A 38 -2.67 6.82 -13.85
N ARG A 39 -2.25 7.69 -12.93
CA ARG A 39 -1.58 7.30 -11.68
C ARG A 39 -2.52 7.50 -10.49
N PHE A 40 -2.70 6.44 -9.73
CA PHE A 40 -3.45 6.42 -8.48
C PHE A 40 -2.50 6.35 -7.30
N ILE A 41 -2.86 7.05 -6.22
CA ILE A 41 -2.11 7.06 -4.96
C ILE A 41 -3.09 6.75 -3.84
N SER A 42 -2.82 5.72 -3.05
CA SER A 42 -3.59 5.37 -1.85
C SER A 42 -2.73 5.53 -0.61
N VAL A 43 -3.29 6.16 0.43
CA VAL A 43 -2.64 6.38 1.71
C VAL A 43 -3.54 5.84 2.80
N ILE A 44 -3.08 4.77 3.47
CA ILE A 44 -3.78 4.18 4.61
C ILE A 44 -2.95 4.46 5.87
N MET A 45 -3.62 4.97 6.90
CA MET A 45 -3.03 5.26 8.21
C MET A 45 -3.77 4.50 9.30
N GLY A 46 -3.06 4.08 10.35
CA GLY A 46 -3.70 3.54 11.55
C GLY A 46 -4.36 2.17 11.41
N ALA A 47 -4.06 1.39 10.36
CA ALA A 47 -4.69 0.10 10.17
C ALA A 47 -4.33 -0.88 11.31
N PRO A 48 -5.27 -1.73 11.76
CA PRO A 48 -5.04 -2.66 12.88
C PRO A 48 -4.09 -3.80 12.53
N SER A 49 -4.00 -4.18 11.25
CA SER A 49 -3.10 -5.23 10.78
C SER A 49 -2.50 -4.94 9.41
N TRP A 50 -1.34 -5.54 9.11
CA TRP A 50 -0.70 -5.41 7.80
C TRP A 50 -1.54 -6.02 6.65
N LYS A 51 -2.38 -7.02 6.95
CA LYS A 51 -3.28 -7.67 5.97
C LYS A 51 -4.40 -6.72 5.58
N GLU A 52 -5.10 -6.16 6.57
CA GLU A 52 -6.19 -5.21 6.31
C GLU A 52 -5.70 -3.94 5.62
N ARG A 53 -4.55 -3.43 6.06
CA ARG A 53 -3.90 -2.31 5.39
C ARG A 53 -3.71 -2.53 3.89
N ASN A 54 -3.20 -3.70 3.51
CA ASN A 54 -2.97 -4.03 2.09
C ASN A 54 -4.29 -4.22 1.33
N ALA A 55 -5.29 -4.85 1.95
CA ALA A 55 -6.60 -5.03 1.35
C ALA A 55 -7.30 -3.68 1.10
N MET A 56 -7.24 -2.75 2.07
CA MET A 56 -7.78 -1.40 1.92
C MET A 56 -7.04 -0.61 0.84
N ALA A 57 -5.71 -0.67 0.81
CA ALA A 57 -4.93 -0.02 -0.23
C ALA A 57 -5.25 -0.56 -1.63
N GLY A 58 -5.49 -1.87 -1.77
CA GLY A 58 -5.93 -2.48 -3.03
C GLY A 58 -7.31 -1.99 -3.47
N ARG A 59 -8.27 -1.90 -2.53
CA ARG A 59 -9.63 -1.38 -2.81
C ARG A 59 -9.65 0.08 -3.26
N LEU A 60 -8.77 0.92 -2.71
CA LEU A 60 -8.68 2.33 -3.11
C LEU A 60 -7.96 2.53 -4.45
N LEU A 61 -7.11 1.60 -4.81
CA LEU A 61 -6.38 1.66 -6.07
C LEU A 61 -7.19 1.12 -7.24
N ASP A 62 -8.20 0.27 -6.97
CA ASP A 62 -9.10 -0.35 -7.96
C ASP A 62 -9.98 0.70 -8.68
#